data_AF-A0AAQ3LJD6-F1
#
_entry.id   AF-A0AAQ3LJD6-F1
#
_cell.length_a   1.000
_cell.length_b   1.000
_cell.length_c   1.000
_cell.angle_alpha   90.00
_cell.angle_beta   90.00
_cell.angle_gamma   90.00
#
_symmetry.space_group_name_H-M   'P 1'
#
loop_
_entity.id
_entity.type
_entity.pdbx_description
1 polymer ?
#
loop_
_entity_poly.entity_id
_entity_poly.type
_entity_poly.pdbx_seq_one_letter_code
_entity_poly.pdbx_strand_id
1 'polypeptide(L)'
;MPSPSPLLLAALLLIANHVQAAPAILGDEEKDAIIDRHRLTPEFRINRQAKVRHHEGTIDRVVLLQDRDRFTYRSYLRDDQKEPATFWILEFDARSGKRLSERQTDEDDYWRRRDADSQRADSGERNR
;
A
#
# COMPACT_ATOMS: atom_id res chain seq x y z
N MET A 1 35.76 -4.06 -36.15
CA MET A 1 34.81 -3.61 -35.11
C MET A 1 34.12 -4.85 -34.58
N PRO A 2 34.19 -5.20 -33.28
CA PRO A 2 33.52 -6.39 -32.79
C PRO A 2 32.03 -6.10 -32.59
N SER A 3 31.18 -6.94 -33.17
CA SER A 3 29.74 -6.92 -32.95
C SER A 3 29.43 -7.35 -31.51
N PRO A 4 28.53 -6.67 -30.78
CA PRO A 4 28.17 -7.09 -29.43
C PRO A 4 27.47 -8.45 -29.45
N SER A 5 27.91 -9.34 -28.56
CA SER A 5 27.38 -10.71 -28.45
C SER A 5 25.88 -10.70 -28.13
N PRO A 6 25.06 -11.55 -28.78
CA PRO A 6 23.60 -11.61 -28.55
C PRO A 6 23.22 -12.00 -27.11
N LEU A 7 24.14 -12.63 -26.37
CA LEU A 7 24.00 -12.96 -24.95
C LEU A 7 23.93 -11.72 -24.04
N LEU A 8 24.63 -10.64 -24.39
CA LEU A 8 24.57 -9.37 -23.65
C LEU A 8 23.22 -8.67 -23.86
N LEU A 9 22.65 -8.78 -25.06
CA LEU A 9 21.33 -8.22 -25.37
C LEU A 9 20.21 -8.96 -24.64
N ALA A 10 20.29 -10.30 -24.56
CA ALA A 10 19.33 -11.12 -23.82
C ALA A 10 19.38 -10.86 -22.30
N ALA A 11 20.56 -10.64 -21.73
CA ALA A 11 20.72 -10.29 -20.32
C ALA A 11 20.12 -8.92 -19.98
N LEU A 12 20.24 -7.93 -20.87
CA LEU A 12 19.63 -6.61 -20.70
C LEU A 12 18.10 -6.66 -20.78
N LEU A 13 17.54 -7.51 -21.65
CA LEU A 13 16.08 -7.72 -21.76
C LEU A 13 15.49 -8.44 -20.54
N LEU A 14 16.23 -9.34 -19.89
CA LEU A 14 15.77 -9.97 -18.64
C LEU A 14 15.74 -8.98 -17.46
N ILE A 15 16.69 -8.04 -17.39
CA ILE A 15 16.73 -7.04 -16.31
C ILE A 15 15.60 -6.01 -16.48
N ALA A 16 15.24 -5.67 -17.71
CA ALA A 16 14.09 -4.78 -18.00
C ALA A 16 12.73 -5.38 -17.60
N ASN A 17 12.62 -6.71 -17.53
CA ASN A 17 11.38 -7.41 -17.17
C ASN A 17 11.14 -7.53 -15.65
N HIS A 18 12.07 -7.03 -14.83
CA HIS A 18 11.93 -6.99 -13.37
C HIS A 18 11.59 -5.60 -12.82
N VAL A 19 11.06 -4.71 -13.65
CA VAL A 19 10.24 -3.61 -13.13
C VAL A 19 8.99 -4.25 -12.52
N GLN A 20 9.05 -4.58 -11.23
CA GLN A 20 7.86 -4.91 -10.46
C GLN A 20 6.92 -3.73 -10.61
N ALA A 21 5.87 -3.91 -11.43
CA ALA A 21 4.81 -2.93 -11.53
C ALA A 21 4.36 -2.61 -10.11
N ALA A 22 4.44 -1.33 -9.72
CA ALA A 22 4.02 -0.93 -8.39
C ALA A 22 2.55 -1.34 -8.21
N PRO A 23 2.17 -1.88 -7.04
CA PRO A 23 0.79 -2.28 -6.79
C PRO A 23 -0.16 -1.12 -7.12
N ALA A 24 -1.26 -1.45 -7.80
CA ALA A 24 -2.28 -0.49 -8.15
C ALA A 24 -3.02 -0.09 -6.87
N ILE A 25 -3.24 1.21 -6.68
CA ILE A 25 -4.11 1.69 -5.61
C ILE A 25 -5.51 1.78 -6.20
N LEU A 26 -6.46 1.13 -5.55
CA LEU A 26 -7.86 1.20 -5.95
C LEU A 26 -8.46 2.53 -5.53
N GLY A 27 -9.31 3.07 -6.43
CA GLY A 27 -10.02 4.30 -6.16
C GLY A 27 -11.03 4.15 -5.03
N ASP A 28 -11.24 5.20 -4.24
CA ASP A 28 -12.15 5.14 -3.09
C ASP A 28 -13.59 4.82 -3.50
N GLU A 29 -14.04 5.34 -4.64
CA GLU A 29 -15.39 5.07 -5.17
C GLU A 29 -15.60 3.59 -5.51
N GLU A 30 -14.55 2.90 -5.96
CA GLU A 30 -14.62 1.49 -6.34
C GLU A 30 -14.35 0.55 -5.16
N LYS A 31 -13.83 1.08 -4.05
CA LYS A 31 -13.30 0.29 -2.93
C LYS A 31 -14.36 -0.59 -2.30
N ASP A 32 -15.53 -0.05 -1.99
CA ASP A 32 -16.63 -0.80 -1.39
C ASP A 32 -17.15 -1.90 -2.31
N ALA A 33 -17.30 -1.62 -3.61
CA ALA A 33 -17.73 -2.61 -4.60
C ALA A 33 -16.72 -3.76 -4.73
N ILE A 34 -15.41 -3.46 -4.64
CA ILE A 34 -14.36 -4.49 -4.65
C ILE A 34 -14.37 -5.30 -3.34
N ILE A 35 -14.55 -4.65 -2.19
CA ILE A 35 -14.66 -5.32 -0.89
C ILE A 35 -15.78 -6.34 -0.93
N ASP A 36 -16.96 -5.95 -1.39
CA ASP A 36 -18.12 -6.84 -1.49
C ASP A 36 -17.91 -7.96 -2.51
N ARG A 37 -17.47 -7.60 -3.72
CA ARG A 37 -17.24 -8.57 -4.82
C ARG A 37 -16.25 -9.66 -4.43
N HIS A 38 -15.15 -9.29 -3.78
CA HIS A 38 -14.08 -10.22 -3.41
C HIS A 38 -14.22 -10.78 -2.00
N ARG A 39 -15.29 -10.42 -1.27
CA ARG A 39 -15.56 -10.78 0.13
C ARG A 39 -14.37 -10.46 1.03
N LEU A 40 -13.82 -9.26 0.88
CA LEU A 40 -12.70 -8.79 1.66
C LEU A 40 -13.16 -8.44 3.08
N THR A 41 -12.20 -8.41 4.00
CA THR A 41 -12.40 -7.87 5.34
C THR A 41 -12.78 -6.40 5.23
N PRO A 42 -13.88 -5.95 5.86
CA PRO A 42 -14.29 -4.54 5.84
C PRO A 42 -13.23 -3.62 6.45
N GLU A 43 -13.10 -2.41 5.92
CA GLU A 43 -12.09 -1.44 6.38
C GLU A 43 -12.23 -1.11 7.87
N PHE A 44 -13.45 -1.00 8.41
CA PHE A 44 -13.65 -0.70 9.83
C PHE A 44 -12.90 -1.68 10.75
N ARG A 45 -12.82 -2.95 10.34
CA ARG A 45 -12.14 -4.00 11.10
C ARG A 45 -10.62 -3.82 11.04
N ILE A 46 -10.10 -3.39 9.89
CA ILE A 46 -8.70 -3.04 9.70
C ILE A 46 -8.34 -1.83 10.56
N ASN A 47 -9.16 -0.78 10.54
CA ASN A 47 -8.96 0.44 11.34
C ASN A 47 -8.91 0.12 12.83
N ARG A 48 -9.84 -0.72 13.31
CA ARG A 48 -9.83 -1.19 14.69
C ARG A 48 -8.54 -1.95 15.01
N GLN A 49 -8.13 -2.86 14.15
CA GLN A 49 -6.94 -3.68 14.37
C GLN A 49 -5.63 -2.89 14.28
N ALA A 50 -5.57 -1.85 13.45
CA ALA A 50 -4.46 -0.89 13.43
C ALA A 50 -4.34 -0.25 14.81
N LYS A 51 -5.42 0.32 15.34
CA LYS A 51 -5.41 1.07 16.61
C LYS A 51 -5.10 0.25 17.87
N VAL A 52 -5.43 -1.05 17.91
CA VAL A 52 -5.29 -1.90 19.12
C VAL A 52 -3.88 -1.88 19.74
N ARG A 53 -2.82 -1.72 18.95
CA ARG A 53 -1.44 -1.69 19.46
C ARG A 53 -0.84 -0.30 19.66
N HIS A 54 -1.52 0.75 19.20
CA HIS A 54 -1.00 2.12 19.22
C HIS A 54 -1.92 3.07 20.00
N HIS A 55 -2.46 2.60 21.13
CA HIS A 55 -3.20 3.42 22.09
C HIS A 55 -4.30 4.31 21.49
N GLU A 56 -5.06 3.81 20.50
CA GLU A 56 -6.09 4.60 19.80
C GLU A 56 -5.56 5.78 18.95
N GLY A 57 -4.31 5.69 18.47
CA GLY A 57 -3.74 6.63 17.51
C GLY A 57 -4.65 6.92 16.30
N THR A 58 -4.40 8.07 15.69
CA THR A 58 -5.20 8.58 14.56
C THR A 58 -4.86 7.81 13.29
N ILE A 59 -5.89 7.34 12.58
CA ILE A 59 -5.74 6.77 11.24
C ILE A 59 -5.96 7.91 10.25
N ASP A 60 -4.91 8.34 9.57
CA ASP A 60 -4.98 9.45 8.62
C ASP A 60 -5.47 9.02 7.24
N ARG A 61 -5.20 7.77 6.84
CA ARG A 61 -5.63 7.22 5.54
C ARG A 61 -5.59 5.69 5.55
N VAL A 62 -6.52 5.07 4.82
CA VAL A 62 -6.43 3.66 4.43
C VAL A 62 -6.72 3.51 2.94
N VAL A 63 -5.75 2.95 2.22
CA VAL A 63 -5.88 2.62 0.80
C VAL A 63 -5.91 1.11 0.59
N LEU A 64 -6.59 0.68 -0.47
CA LEU A 64 -6.61 -0.72 -0.88
C LEU A 64 -5.70 -0.90 -2.10
N LEU A 65 -4.64 -1.68 -1.90
CA LEU A 65 -3.69 -2.06 -2.94
C LEU A 65 -4.16 -3.34 -3.62
N GLN A 66 -4.05 -3.38 -4.94
CA GLN A 66 -4.22 -4.57 -5.75
C GLN A 66 -2.90 -4.91 -6.45
N ASP A 67 -2.42 -6.12 -6.21
CA ASP A 67 -1.32 -6.74 -6.97
C ASP A 67 -1.81 -8.10 -7.47
N ARG A 68 -2.11 -8.18 -8.77
CA ARG A 68 -2.75 -9.35 -9.40
C ARG A 68 -4.03 -9.74 -8.65
N ASP A 69 -4.04 -10.92 -8.02
CA ASP A 69 -5.17 -11.46 -7.24
C ASP A 69 -5.07 -11.19 -5.74
N ARG A 70 -4.04 -10.45 -5.31
CA ARG A 70 -3.80 -10.11 -3.91
C ARG A 70 -4.28 -8.70 -3.62
N PHE A 71 -5.02 -8.58 -2.52
CA PHE A 71 -5.53 -7.32 -2.01
C PHE A 71 -4.88 -7.04 -0.66
N THR A 72 -4.34 -5.84 -0.48
CA THR A 72 -3.64 -5.44 0.74
C THR A 72 -4.13 -4.06 1.18
N TYR A 73 -4.59 -3.93 2.41
CA TYR A 73 -4.83 -2.62 2.99
C TYR A 73 -3.51 -2.04 3.46
N ARG A 74 -3.22 -0.79 3.09
CA ARG A 74 -2.18 0.01 3.72
C ARG A 74 -2.83 1.10 4.55
N SER A 75 -2.49 1.14 5.82
CA SER A 75 -3.02 2.08 6.80
C SER A 75 -1.90 2.97 7.32
N TYR A 76 -2.17 4.27 7.31
CA TYR A 76 -1.31 5.33 7.82
C TYR A 76 -1.81 5.71 9.21
N LEU A 77 -1.03 5.39 10.24
CA LEU A 77 -1.35 5.64 11.63
C LEU A 77 -0.36 6.61 12.25
N ARG A 78 -0.87 7.67 12.87
CA ARG A 78 -0.13 8.61 13.70
C ARG A 78 -0.50 8.40 15.17
N ASP A 79 0.49 8.08 15.99
CA ASP A 79 0.37 7.99 17.45
C ASP A 79 0.92 9.29 18.07
N ASP A 80 0.00 10.18 18.43
CA ASP A 80 0.24 11.50 19.02
C ASP A 80 0.09 11.50 20.56
N GLN A 81 -0.12 10.34 21.18
CA GLN A 81 -0.15 10.24 22.64
C GLN A 81 1.23 10.27 23.28
N LYS A 82 2.29 10.19 22.48
CA LYS A 82 3.69 10.30 22.90
C LYS A 82 4.31 11.53 22.26
N GLU A 83 5.21 12.18 23.00
CA GLU A 83 6.07 13.23 22.45
C GLU A 83 7.51 12.73 22.33
N PRO A 84 8.16 12.82 21.15
CA PRO A 84 7.56 13.22 19.87
C PRO A 84 6.56 12.18 19.35
N ALA A 85 5.60 12.63 18.52
CA ALA A 85 4.64 11.74 17.86
C ALA A 85 5.36 10.68 17.02
N THR A 86 4.74 9.51 16.88
CA THR A 86 5.29 8.42 16.07
C THR A 86 4.39 8.08 14.88
N PHE A 87 5.01 7.77 13.76
CA PHE A 87 4.33 7.61 12.48
C PHE A 87 4.54 6.20 11.94
N TRP A 88 3.44 5.53 11.60
CA TRP A 88 3.42 4.10 11.31
C TRP A 88 2.70 3.82 10.00
N ILE A 89 3.32 2.98 9.18
CA ILE A 89 2.71 2.42 7.98
C ILE A 89 2.49 0.94 8.24
N LEU A 90 1.23 0.53 8.23
CA LEU A 90 0.78 -0.83 8.52
C LEU A 90 0.18 -1.45 7.26
N GLU A 91 0.53 -2.70 6.98
CA GLU A 91 -0.10 -3.44 5.87
C GLU A 91 -0.85 -4.67 6.39
N PHE A 92 -2.03 -4.92 5.82
CA PHE A 92 -2.91 -6.01 6.20
C PHE A 92 -3.38 -6.77 4.96
N ASP A 93 -3.39 -8.10 5.05
CA ASP A 93 -4.00 -8.94 4.04
C ASP A 93 -5.51 -8.67 4.02
N ALA A 94 -6.03 -8.20 2.89
CA ALA A 94 -7.41 -7.75 2.84
C ALA A 94 -8.41 -8.90 2.94
N ARG A 95 -8.02 -10.14 2.63
CA ARG A 95 -8.92 -11.30 2.77
C ARG A 95 -9.06 -11.74 4.22
N SER A 96 -7.93 -11.95 4.90
CA SER A 96 -7.90 -12.50 6.26
C SER A 96 -7.93 -11.44 7.36
N GLY A 97 -7.65 -10.17 7.04
CA GLY A 97 -7.43 -9.10 8.01
C GLY A 97 -6.13 -9.26 8.81
N LYS A 98 -5.28 -10.24 8.48
CA LYS A 98 -4.02 -10.45 9.21
C LYS A 98 -3.04 -9.33 8.87
N ARG A 99 -2.36 -8.82 9.90
CA ARG A 99 -1.26 -7.86 9.71
C ARG A 99 -0.11 -8.56 8.99
N LEU A 100 0.35 -7.97 7.90
CA LEU A 100 1.47 -8.42 7.09
C LEU A 100 2.77 -7.73 7.50
N SER A 101 2.71 -6.41 7.68
CA SER A 101 3.86 -5.60 8.04
C SER A 101 3.46 -4.42 8.91
N GLU A 102 4.45 -3.90 9.64
CA GLU A 102 4.34 -2.74 10.51
C GLU A 102 5.70 -2.06 10.53
N ARG A 103 5.72 -0.80 10.11
CA ARG A 103 6.96 -0.04 9.96
C ARG A 103 6.77 1.36 10.53
N GLN A 104 7.60 1.72 11.51
CA GLN A 104 7.76 3.10 11.93
C GLN A 104 8.56 3.86 10.88
N THR A 105 8.20 5.10 10.60
CA THR A 105 8.93 5.98 9.68
C THR A 105 9.01 7.40 10.24
N ASP A 106 9.85 8.24 9.65
CA ASP A 106 9.90 9.66 9.97
C ASP A 106 8.67 10.41 9.43
N GLU A 107 8.41 11.59 9.99
CA GLU A 107 7.23 12.39 9.66
C GLU A 107 7.16 12.79 8.18
N ASP A 108 8.29 13.17 7.59
CA ASP A 108 8.36 13.64 6.21
C ASP A 108 8.08 12.49 5.21
N ASP A 109 8.67 11.31 5.41
CA ASP A 109 8.37 10.11 4.60
C ASP A 109 6.92 9.65 4.79
N TYR A 110 6.38 9.77 6.01
CA TYR A 110 4.99 9.44 6.30
C TYR A 110 4.02 10.30 5.49
N TRP A 111 4.10 11.63 5.63
CA TRP A 111 3.16 12.53 4.95
C TRP A 111 3.29 12.45 3.44
N ARG A 112 4.53 12.43 2.92
CA ARG A 112 4.75 12.30 1.47
C ARG A 112 4.13 11.03 0.89
N ARG A 113 4.27 9.89 1.56
CA ARG A 113 3.70 8.62 1.09
C ARG A 113 2.18 8.60 1.22
N ARG A 114 1.66 9.05 2.37
CA ARG A 114 0.23 9.14 2.64
C ARG A 114 -0.47 10.00 1.60
N ASP A 115 0.08 11.17 1.28
CA ASP A 115 -0.50 12.10 0.32
C ASP A 115 -0.43 11.57 -1.12
N ALA A 116 0.70 10.95 -1.50
CA ALA A 116 0.82 10.30 -2.81
C ALA A 116 -0.18 9.14 -2.98
N ASP A 117 -0.35 8.31 -1.96
CA ASP A 117 -1.31 7.21 -1.98
C ASP A 117 -2.76 7.73 -1.97
N SER A 118 -3.06 8.80 -1.20
CA SER A 118 -4.35 9.49 -1.23
C SER A 118 -4.66 10.03 -2.61
N GLN A 119 -3.74 10.78 -3.23
CA GLN A 119 -3.96 11.35 -4.55
C GLN A 119 -4.26 10.27 -5.59
N ARG A 120 -3.56 9.13 -5.54
CA ARG A 120 -3.82 7.99 -6.43
C ARG A 120 -5.20 7.37 -6.19
N ALA A 121 -5.59 7.16 -4.93
CA ALA A 121 -6.91 6.65 -4.57
C ALA A 121 -8.04 7.64 -4.92
N ASP A 122 -7.80 8.94 -4.82
CA ASP A 122 -8.81 9.97 -5.13
C ASP A 122 -8.97 10.15 -6.66
N SER A 123 -7.86 10.04 -7.41
CA SER A 123 -7.88 10.17 -8.88
C SER A 123 -8.53 8.98 -9.58
N GLY A 124 -8.61 7.82 -8.93
CA GLY A 124 -9.13 6.59 -9.54
C GLY A 124 -8.36 6.15 -10.79
N GLU A 125 -7.12 6.62 -10.99
CA GLU A 125 -6.32 6.28 -12.17
C GLU A 125 -6.05 4.77 -12.18
N ARG A 126 -6.88 4.06 -12.96
CA ARG A 126 -6.62 2.69 -13.36
C ARG A 126 -5.29 2.72 -14.11
N ASN A 127 -4.24 2.17 -13.50
CA ASN A 127 -3.02 1.81 -14.21
C ASN A 127 -3.44 0.93 -15.41
N ARG A 128 -3.57 1.57 -16.59
CA ARG A 128 -3.86 0.92 -17.87
C ARG A 128 -2.64 0.20 -18.38
#